data_AF-A0A0F9HA47-F1
#
_entry.id   AF-A0A0F9HA47-F1
#
_cell.length_a   1.000
_cell.length_b   1.000
_cell.length_c   1.000
_cell.angle_alpha   90.00
_cell.angle_beta   90.00
_cell.angle_gamma   90.00
#
_symmetry.space_group_name_H-M   'P 1'
#
loop_
_entity.id
_entity.type
_entity.pdbx_description
1 polymer ?
#
loop_
_entity_poly.entity_id
_entity_poly.type
_entity_poly.pdbx_seq_one_letter_code
_entity_poly.pdbx_strand_id
1 'polypeptide(L)'
;MPEKEGNIKPYRDIEQIARDRKEVILLDNNVLACDHGLKQVEKITELPIRVDFNQGLDARLITPEIAKLLSKVKWIRFIRMACDNLSMIYDVDTAVTFLTDNGIKPRQIFVYVLAKEVETTLTRIRELRKIGVDIFVQAYRDKEGNKPKRILRELERWVNVRPMFKTHTFEQSIELRMGK
;
A
#
# COMPACT_ATOMS: atom_id res chain seq x y z
N MET A 1 -6.76 -11.12 -19.31
CA MET A 1 -7.15 -10.48 -18.03
C MET A 1 -8.46 -11.13 -17.58
N PRO A 2 -8.80 -11.22 -16.28
CA PRO A 2 -10.15 -11.68 -15.94
C PRO A 2 -11.16 -10.59 -16.33
N GLU A 3 -12.18 -10.97 -17.10
CA GLU A 3 -13.25 -10.11 -17.63
C GLU A 3 -14.26 -9.63 -16.57
N LYS A 4 -13.83 -9.35 -15.33
CA LYS A 4 -14.75 -9.00 -14.24
C LYS A 4 -14.27 -7.84 -13.38
N GLU A 5 -14.08 -6.68 -13.99
CA GLU A 5 -14.42 -5.42 -13.33
C GLU A 5 -15.31 -4.64 -14.30
N GLY A 6 -16.63 -4.69 -14.08
CA GLY A 6 -17.57 -3.82 -14.78
C GLY A 6 -17.43 -2.38 -14.28
N ASN A 7 -18.20 -1.45 -14.85
CA ASN A 7 -18.23 -0.05 -14.40
C ASN A 7 -18.42 0.05 -12.88
N ILE A 8 -17.69 0.97 -12.23
CA ILE A 8 -17.81 1.25 -10.79
C ILE A 8 -19.27 1.61 -10.48
N LYS A 9 -19.90 0.87 -9.56
CA LYS A 9 -21.28 1.10 -9.11
C LYS A 9 -21.28 1.52 -7.64
N PRO A 10 -22.00 2.60 -7.27
CA PRO A 10 -22.28 2.91 -5.88
C PRO A 10 -22.93 1.70 -5.18
N TYR A 11 -22.40 1.29 -4.03
CA TYR A 11 -22.90 0.10 -3.33
C TYR A 11 -23.53 0.43 -1.96
N ARG A 12 -22.77 0.99 -1.03
CA ARG A 12 -23.23 1.27 0.34
C ARG A 12 -22.57 2.51 0.93
N ASP A 13 -23.33 3.20 1.76
CA ASP A 13 -22.86 4.35 2.53
C ASP A 13 -22.04 3.88 3.76
N ILE A 14 -21.02 4.66 4.13
CA ILE A 14 -20.10 4.33 5.21
C ILE A 14 -20.79 4.14 6.56
N GLU A 15 -21.86 4.87 6.86
CA GLU A 15 -22.60 4.68 8.12
C GLU A 15 -23.29 3.32 8.17
N GLN A 16 -23.77 2.82 7.01
CA GLN A 16 -24.36 1.48 6.92
C GLN A 16 -23.32 0.37 7.07
N ILE A 17 -22.09 0.64 6.63
CA ILE A 17 -20.96 -0.29 6.77
C ILE A 17 -20.44 -0.30 8.21
N ALA A 18 -20.23 0.88 8.79
CA ALA A 18 -19.73 1.07 10.14
C ALA A 18 -20.74 0.58 11.18
N ARG A 19 -22.03 0.87 10.95
CA ARG A 19 -23.10 0.71 11.94
C ARG A 19 -22.69 1.40 13.24
N ASP A 20 -22.48 0.62 14.28
CA ASP A 20 -22.12 0.98 15.65
C ASP A 20 -20.61 0.79 15.95
N ARG A 21 -19.81 0.40 14.95
CA ARG A 21 -18.36 0.15 15.10
C ARG A 21 -17.55 1.44 15.02
N LYS A 22 -16.52 1.53 15.87
CA LYS A 22 -15.55 2.64 15.88
C LYS A 22 -14.40 2.46 14.89
N GLU A 23 -14.18 1.24 14.39
CA GLU A 23 -13.13 0.92 13.43
C GLU A 23 -13.72 0.11 12.26
N VAL A 24 -13.37 0.50 11.04
CA VAL A 24 -13.89 -0.09 9.80
C VAL A 24 -12.74 -0.42 8.86
N ILE A 25 -12.65 -1.68 8.46
CA ILE A 25 -11.72 -2.12 7.42
C ILE A 25 -12.49 -2.21 6.11
N LEU A 26 -12.09 -1.38 5.14
CA LEU A 26 -12.69 -1.30 3.82
C LEU A 26 -11.81 -2.07 2.83
N LEU A 27 -12.45 -2.94 2.03
CA LEU A 27 -11.78 -3.77 1.03
C LEU A 27 -11.94 -3.22 -0.39
N ASP A 28 -12.28 -1.95 -0.52
CA ASP A 28 -12.46 -1.27 -1.82
C ASP A 28 -11.10 -0.84 -2.38
N ASN A 29 -10.81 -1.24 -3.62
CA ASN A 29 -9.57 -0.94 -4.34
C ASN A 29 -9.61 0.38 -5.13
N ASN A 30 -10.79 0.99 -5.30
CA ASN A 30 -11.01 2.09 -6.24
C ASN A 30 -11.82 3.25 -5.64
N VAL A 31 -11.83 3.40 -4.31
CA VAL A 31 -12.59 4.46 -3.62
C VAL A 31 -12.26 5.88 -4.12
N LEU A 32 -11.04 6.11 -4.60
CA LEU A 32 -10.63 7.41 -5.15
C LEU A 32 -11.04 7.62 -6.62
N ALA A 33 -11.43 6.55 -7.33
CA ALA A 33 -11.67 6.58 -8.78
C ALA A 33 -13.11 6.99 -9.15
N CYS A 34 -13.96 7.31 -8.18
CA CYS A 34 -15.32 7.74 -8.45
C CYS A 34 -15.85 8.78 -7.44
N ASP A 35 -16.73 9.66 -7.90
CA ASP A 35 -17.34 10.73 -7.08
C ASP A 35 -18.04 10.18 -5.84
N HIS A 36 -18.69 9.01 -5.97
CA HIS A 36 -19.35 8.39 -4.84
C HIS A 36 -18.34 8.01 -3.76
N GLY A 37 -17.23 7.39 -4.14
CA GLY A 37 -16.18 7.01 -3.19
C GLY A 37 -15.53 8.22 -2.52
N LEU A 38 -15.25 9.30 -3.28
CA LEU A 38 -14.75 10.55 -2.71
C LEU A 38 -15.73 11.15 -1.69
N LYS A 39 -17.04 11.16 -1.98
CA LYS A 39 -18.07 11.59 -1.03
C LYS A 39 -18.10 10.71 0.23
N GLN A 40 -17.83 9.41 0.12
CA GLN A 40 -17.71 8.53 1.28
C GLN A 40 -16.45 8.85 2.10
N VAL A 41 -15.33 9.19 1.46
CA VAL A 41 -14.11 9.64 2.18
C VAL A 41 -14.35 10.97 2.89
N GLU A 42 -15.02 11.93 2.25
CA GLU A 42 -15.46 13.18 2.90
C GLU A 42 -16.34 12.91 4.10
N LYS A 43 -17.33 12.02 3.96
CA LYS A 43 -18.20 11.65 5.09
C LYS A 43 -17.42 11.00 6.23
N ILE A 44 -16.40 10.18 5.93
CA ILE A 44 -15.51 9.58 6.94
C ILE A 44 -14.81 10.65 7.78
N THR A 45 -14.45 11.82 7.23
CA THR A 45 -13.73 12.86 8.00
C THR A 45 -14.59 13.45 9.12
N GLU A 46 -15.90 13.47 8.94
CA GLU A 46 -16.85 14.04 9.91
C GLU A 46 -17.33 13.02 10.95
N LEU A 47 -17.13 11.73 10.70
CA LEU A 47 -17.57 10.67 11.60
C LEU A 47 -16.56 10.36 12.71
N PRO A 48 -17.02 9.93 13.90
CA PRO A 48 -16.15 9.53 15.01
C PRO A 48 -15.62 8.08 14.83
N ILE A 49 -15.29 7.68 13.60
CA ILE A 49 -14.77 6.34 13.25
C ILE A 49 -13.33 6.42 12.77
N ARG A 50 -12.63 5.28 12.82
CA ARG A 50 -11.33 5.09 12.19
C ARG A 50 -11.43 4.10 11.04
N VAL A 51 -10.65 4.30 9.98
CA VAL A 51 -10.72 3.43 8.78
C VAL A 51 -9.37 2.86 8.37
N ASP A 52 -9.39 1.72 7.67
CA ASP A 52 -8.27 1.14 6.93
C ASP A 52 -8.75 0.69 5.54
N PHE A 53 -8.26 1.32 4.48
CA PHE A 53 -8.44 0.85 3.10
C PHE A 53 -7.40 -0.26 2.82
N ASN A 54 -7.74 -1.49 3.16
CA ASN A 54 -6.75 -2.55 3.30
C ASN A 54 -6.16 -3.03 1.97
N GLN A 55 -6.89 -2.83 0.86
CA GLN A 55 -6.43 -3.14 -0.50
C GLN A 55 -5.44 -2.11 -1.07
N GLY A 56 -5.26 -0.99 -0.38
CA GLY A 56 -4.44 0.12 -0.86
C GLY A 56 -5.21 1.05 -1.79
N LEU A 57 -4.90 2.34 -1.67
CA LEU A 57 -5.35 3.39 -2.56
C LEU A 57 -4.45 3.43 -3.80
N ASP A 58 -5.03 3.79 -4.94
CA ASP A 58 -4.25 4.04 -6.15
C ASP A 58 -3.46 5.34 -6.01
N ALA A 59 -2.13 5.23 -5.93
CA ALA A 59 -1.22 6.36 -5.77
C ALA A 59 -1.37 7.40 -6.90
N ARG A 60 -1.73 6.96 -8.11
CA ARG A 60 -1.92 7.82 -9.29
C ARG A 60 -3.08 8.79 -9.13
N LEU A 61 -4.04 8.45 -8.27
CA LEU A 61 -5.22 9.26 -8.00
C LEU A 61 -5.03 10.19 -6.80
N ILE A 62 -3.89 10.15 -6.11
CA ILE A 62 -3.63 11.04 -4.97
C ILE A 62 -3.11 12.37 -5.52
N THR A 63 -4.03 13.30 -5.79
CA THR A 63 -3.72 14.70 -6.08
C THR A 63 -3.50 15.51 -4.79
N PRO A 64 -3.03 16.77 -4.85
CA PRO A 64 -2.96 17.63 -3.66
C PRO A 64 -4.28 17.78 -2.91
N GLU A 65 -5.40 17.87 -3.62
CA GLU A 65 -6.76 17.98 -3.05
C GLU A 65 -7.14 16.69 -2.32
N ILE A 66 -6.89 15.54 -2.94
CA ILE A 66 -7.15 14.23 -2.34
C ILE A 66 -6.23 13.99 -1.15
N ALA A 67 -4.95 14.38 -1.21
CA ALA A 67 -4.03 14.29 -0.08
C ALA A 67 -4.52 15.13 1.13
N LYS A 68 -5.04 16.33 0.89
CA LYS A 68 -5.66 17.17 1.92
C LYS A 68 -6.94 16.56 2.51
N LEU A 69 -7.71 15.83 1.70
CA LEU A 69 -8.86 15.08 2.20
C LEU A 69 -8.42 13.90 3.08
N LEU A 70 -7.46 13.09 2.58
CA LEU A 70 -6.92 11.92 3.28
C LEU A 70 -6.22 12.28 4.59
N SER A 71 -5.64 13.48 4.71
CA SER A 71 -4.99 13.93 5.95
C SER A 71 -5.96 14.16 7.11
N LYS A 72 -7.24 14.42 6.82
CA LYS A 72 -8.31 14.59 7.81
C LYS A 72 -8.90 13.26 8.28
N VAL A 73 -8.69 12.18 7.53
CA VAL A 73 -9.20 10.85 7.85
C VAL A 73 -8.50 10.31 9.10
N LYS A 74 -9.28 9.74 10.02
CA LYS A 74 -8.74 9.03 11.19
C LYS A 74 -8.32 7.62 10.80
N TRP A 75 -7.05 7.43 10.51
CA TRP A 75 -6.52 6.11 10.11
C TRP A 75 -6.43 5.15 11.31
N ILE A 76 -6.77 3.87 11.10
CA ILE A 76 -6.48 2.82 12.09
C ILE A 76 -4.97 2.72 12.28
N ARG A 77 -4.20 2.73 11.18
CA ARG A 77 -2.74 2.66 11.26
C ARG A 77 -2.01 3.31 10.09
N PHE A 78 -2.36 2.94 8.86
CA PHE A 78 -1.61 3.34 7.68
C PHE A 78 -2.52 3.84 6.56
N ILE A 79 -1.98 4.71 5.73
CA ILE A 79 -2.45 4.94 4.37
C ILE A 79 -1.75 3.90 3.48
N ARG A 80 -2.51 2.99 2.89
CA ARG A 80 -1.94 1.89 2.10
C ARG A 80 -1.97 2.24 0.63
N MET A 81 -0.97 1.78 -0.12
CA MET A 81 -0.92 1.83 -1.59
C MET A 81 -0.09 0.65 -2.12
N ALA A 82 -0.02 0.49 -3.44
CA ALA A 82 0.78 -0.54 -4.09
C ALA A 82 1.82 0.09 -5.03
N CYS A 83 2.96 -0.59 -5.21
CA CYS A 83 3.98 -0.26 -6.20
C CYS A 83 4.26 -1.49 -7.05
N ASP A 84 3.43 -1.73 -8.07
CA ASP A 84 3.41 -2.99 -8.81
C ASP A 84 4.45 -3.09 -9.94
N ASN A 85 4.98 -1.96 -10.40
CA ASN A 85 5.97 -1.89 -11.46
C ASN A 85 6.91 -0.69 -11.26
N LEU A 86 7.93 -0.57 -12.11
CA LEU A 86 8.95 0.49 -11.99
C LEU A 86 8.38 1.90 -12.21
N SER A 87 7.39 2.08 -13.11
CA SER A 87 6.83 3.42 -13.35
C SER A 87 6.04 3.94 -12.16
N MET A 88 5.44 3.04 -11.37
CA MET A 88 4.72 3.42 -10.14
C MET A 88 5.61 3.98 -9.03
N ILE A 89 6.94 3.88 -9.14
CA ILE A 89 7.84 4.53 -8.17
C ILE A 89 7.58 6.04 -8.16
N TYR A 90 7.42 6.65 -9.34
CA TYR A 90 7.15 8.08 -9.48
C TYR A 90 5.79 8.46 -8.88
N ASP A 91 4.75 7.66 -9.15
CA ASP A 91 3.41 7.90 -8.64
C ASP A 91 3.37 7.82 -7.11
N VAL A 92 4.07 6.83 -6.54
CA VAL A 92 4.18 6.67 -5.07
C VAL A 92 4.95 7.82 -4.44
N ASP A 93 6.10 8.20 -5.00
CA ASP A 93 6.90 9.32 -4.50
C ASP A 93 6.12 10.64 -4.52
N THR A 94 5.42 10.90 -5.63
CA THR A 94 4.54 12.06 -5.79
C THR A 94 3.41 12.06 -4.76
N ALA A 95 2.70 10.94 -4.60
CA ALA A 95 1.63 10.80 -3.62
C ALA A 95 2.13 10.97 -2.18
N VAL A 96 3.30 10.41 -1.84
CA VAL A 96 3.93 10.57 -0.53
C VAL A 96 4.28 12.03 -0.27
N THR A 97 4.78 12.75 -1.28
CA THR A 97 5.09 14.17 -1.19
C THR A 97 3.83 14.97 -0.84
N PHE A 98 2.75 14.82 -1.61
CA PHE A 98 1.50 15.52 -1.32
C PHE A 98 0.90 15.20 0.06
N LEU A 99 1.00 13.93 0.49
CA LEU A 99 0.56 13.53 1.83
C LEU A 99 1.44 14.16 2.92
N THR A 100 2.75 14.25 2.69
CA THR A 100 3.72 14.87 3.61
C THR A 100 3.49 16.37 3.74
N ASP A 101 3.20 17.06 2.64
CA ASP A 101 2.82 18.48 2.64
C ASP A 101 1.56 18.75 3.48
N ASN A 102 0.73 17.73 3.68
CA ASN A 102 -0.46 17.76 4.54
C ASN A 102 -0.25 17.13 5.93
N GLY A 103 1.01 16.96 6.35
CA GLY A 103 1.38 16.53 7.72
C GLY A 103 1.38 15.02 7.97
N ILE A 104 1.16 14.19 6.94
CA ILE A 104 1.29 12.73 7.06
C ILE A 104 2.77 12.34 6.95
N LYS A 105 3.31 11.69 7.99
CA LYS A 105 4.71 11.26 7.97
C LYS A 105 4.87 10.05 7.03
N PRO A 106 5.96 9.92 6.27
CA PRO A 106 6.19 8.75 5.40
C PRO A 106 6.03 7.40 6.11
N ARG A 107 6.43 7.28 7.39
CA ARG A 107 6.23 6.08 8.22
C ARG A 107 4.76 5.70 8.50
N GLN A 108 3.80 6.57 8.19
CA GLN A 108 2.36 6.32 8.26
C GLN A 108 1.81 5.81 6.92
N ILE A 109 2.64 5.70 5.90
CA ILE A 109 2.31 5.19 4.59
C ILE A 109 2.90 3.78 4.46
N PHE A 110 2.10 2.86 3.94
CA PHE A 110 2.43 1.45 3.80
C PHE A 110 2.28 1.01 2.36
N VAL A 111 3.37 0.53 1.75
CA VAL A 111 3.42 0.19 0.33
C VAL A 111 3.55 -1.32 0.14
N TYR A 112 2.58 -1.90 -0.54
CA TYR A 112 2.63 -3.29 -0.99
C TYR A 112 3.50 -3.39 -2.25
N VAL A 113 4.36 -4.41 -2.29
CA VAL A 113 5.22 -4.72 -3.43
C VAL A 113 5.09 -6.19 -3.79
N LEU A 114 4.57 -6.49 -4.98
CA LEU A 114 4.53 -7.85 -5.50
C LEU A 114 5.87 -8.20 -6.16
N ALA A 115 6.55 -9.21 -5.62
CA ALA A 115 7.86 -9.67 -6.09
C ALA A 115 7.71 -10.78 -7.14
N LYS A 116 7.83 -10.40 -8.42
CA LYS A 116 7.83 -11.33 -9.57
C LYS A 116 9.25 -11.63 -10.07
N GLU A 117 10.08 -10.60 -10.15
CA GLU A 117 11.46 -10.65 -10.61
C GLU A 117 12.37 -9.94 -9.62
N VAL A 118 13.53 -10.51 -9.32
CA VAL A 118 14.39 -10.03 -8.25
C VAL A 118 14.88 -8.61 -8.52
N GLU A 119 15.43 -8.36 -9.71
CA GLU A 119 16.06 -7.08 -10.06
C GLU A 119 15.08 -5.90 -9.99
N THR A 120 13.97 -5.98 -10.72
CA THR A 120 12.94 -4.92 -10.74
C THR A 120 12.28 -4.72 -9.37
N THR A 121 12.16 -5.78 -8.57
CA THR A 121 11.64 -5.69 -7.20
C THR A 121 12.64 -5.01 -6.26
N LEU A 122 13.92 -5.36 -6.34
CA LEU A 122 14.96 -4.71 -5.54
C LEU A 122 15.07 -3.22 -5.85
N THR A 123 14.97 -2.83 -7.13
CA THR A 123 14.94 -1.41 -7.51
C THR A 123 13.79 -0.69 -6.83
N ARG A 124 12.56 -1.20 -6.92
CA ARG A 124 11.39 -0.62 -6.23
C ARG A 124 11.61 -0.52 -4.72
N ILE A 125 12.07 -1.58 -4.07
CA ILE A 125 12.31 -1.59 -2.62
C ILE A 125 13.36 -0.55 -2.22
N ARG A 126 14.45 -0.41 -2.99
CA ARG A 126 15.52 0.56 -2.73
C ARG A 126 15.02 1.99 -2.84
N GLU A 127 14.24 2.31 -3.87
CA GLU A 127 13.64 3.65 -4.01
C GLU A 127 12.62 3.94 -2.90
N LEU A 128 11.69 3.02 -2.63
CA LEU A 128 10.72 3.15 -1.54
C LEU A 128 11.40 3.31 -0.17
N ARG A 129 12.54 2.64 0.04
CA ARG A 129 13.34 2.77 1.27
C ARG A 129 13.91 4.18 1.43
N LYS A 130 14.32 4.84 0.34
CA LYS A 130 14.78 6.24 0.36
C LYS A 130 13.65 7.20 0.73
N ILE A 131 12.45 6.95 0.22
CA ILE A 131 11.23 7.72 0.51
C ILE A 131 10.83 7.60 2.00
N GLY A 132 11.17 6.48 2.65
CA GLY A 132 10.97 6.28 4.08
C GLY A 132 9.59 5.76 4.49
N VAL A 133 8.86 5.17 3.54
CA VAL A 133 7.59 4.47 3.78
C VAL A 133 7.81 3.10 4.44
N ASP A 134 6.78 2.57 5.11
CA ASP A 134 6.77 1.15 5.49
C ASP A 134 6.49 0.29 4.24
N ILE A 135 7.26 -0.79 4.05
CA ILE A 135 7.18 -1.64 2.87
C ILE A 135 6.79 -3.05 3.29
N PHE A 136 5.92 -3.69 2.51
CA PHE A 136 5.64 -5.11 2.62
C PHE A 136 5.73 -5.77 1.26
N VAL A 137 6.55 -6.82 1.20
CA VAL A 137 6.75 -7.59 -0.01
C VAL A 137 5.94 -8.87 0.06
N GLN A 138 5.40 -9.29 -1.08
CA GLN A 138 4.81 -10.61 -1.25
C GLN A 138 5.45 -11.29 -2.46
N ALA A 139 6.04 -12.46 -2.29
CA ALA A 139 6.53 -13.25 -3.42
C ALA A 139 5.35 -13.75 -4.27
N TYR A 140 5.41 -13.49 -5.57
CA TYR A 140 4.35 -13.90 -6.50
C TYR A 140 4.20 -15.42 -6.53
N ARG A 141 2.96 -15.87 -6.37
CA ARG A 141 2.52 -17.25 -6.58
C ARG A 141 1.78 -17.30 -7.91
N ASP A 142 2.09 -18.28 -8.73
CA ASP A 142 1.35 -18.49 -9.96
C ASP A 142 -0.08 -18.97 -9.67
N LYS A 143 -0.88 -19.08 -10.73
CA LYS A 143 -2.30 -19.47 -10.63
C LYS A 143 -2.50 -20.90 -10.12
N GLU A 144 -1.48 -21.74 -10.28
CA GLU A 144 -1.47 -23.12 -9.80
C GLU A 144 -1.12 -23.20 -8.30
N GLY A 145 -0.71 -22.07 -7.70
CA GLY A 145 -0.34 -21.99 -6.29
C GLY A 145 1.06 -22.51 -6.00
N ASN A 146 1.89 -22.70 -7.04
CA ASN A 146 3.25 -23.20 -6.88
C ASN A 146 4.06 -22.27 -5.96
N LYS A 147 5.00 -22.88 -5.25
CA LYS A 147 5.86 -22.14 -4.32
C LYS A 147 6.75 -21.17 -5.11
N PRO A 148 6.83 -19.89 -4.70
CA PRO A 148 7.69 -18.93 -5.38
C PRO A 148 9.16 -19.38 -5.35
N LYS A 149 9.93 -18.98 -6.38
CA LYS A 149 11.37 -19.21 -6.48
C LYS A 149 12.03 -18.85 -5.14
N ARG A 150 12.99 -19.67 -4.70
CA ARG A 150 13.66 -19.51 -3.39
C ARG A 150 14.14 -18.07 -3.18
N ILE A 151 14.81 -17.49 -4.16
CA ILE A 151 15.35 -16.13 -4.08
C ILE A 151 14.27 -15.05 -3.84
N LEU A 152 13.05 -15.20 -4.40
CA LEU A 152 11.95 -14.26 -4.16
C LEU A 152 11.42 -14.37 -2.73
N ARG A 153 11.37 -15.59 -2.16
CA ARG A 153 11.00 -15.79 -0.75
C ARG A 153 12.07 -15.25 0.20
N GLU A 154 13.34 -15.30 -0.21
CA GLU A 154 14.44 -14.71 0.54
C GLU A 154 14.35 -13.19 0.54
N LEU A 155 14.00 -12.59 -0.61
CA LEU A 155 13.75 -11.16 -0.75
C LEU A 155 12.53 -10.71 0.08
N GLU A 156 11.41 -11.45 0.00
CA GLU A 156 10.23 -11.22 0.84
C GLU A 156 10.59 -11.20 2.33
N ARG A 157 11.32 -12.23 2.79
CA ARG A 157 11.75 -12.31 4.19
C ARG A 157 12.68 -11.16 4.57
N TRP A 158 13.63 -10.81 3.69
CA TRP A 158 14.57 -9.70 3.91
C TRP A 158 13.83 -8.42 4.26
N VAL A 159 12.81 -8.06 3.48
CA VAL A 159 12.02 -6.84 3.71
C VAL A 159 11.09 -6.96 4.91
N ASN A 160 10.36 -8.07 5.02
CA ASN A 160 9.29 -8.19 6.01
C ASN A 160 9.80 -8.39 7.45
N VAL A 161 11.07 -8.80 7.62
CA VAL A 161 11.73 -8.85 8.93
C VAL A 161 12.40 -7.50 9.23
N ARG A 162 11.67 -6.62 9.92
CA ARG A 162 12.09 -5.22 10.17
C ARG A 162 13.54 -5.04 10.65
N PRO A 163 14.08 -5.78 11.63
CA PRO A 163 15.47 -5.59 12.06
C PRO A 163 16.46 -5.85 10.92
N MET A 164 16.23 -6.91 10.15
CA MET A 164 17.09 -7.29 9.03
C MET A 164 17.01 -6.26 7.90
N PHE A 165 15.80 -5.82 7.52
CA PHE A 165 15.63 -4.80 6.50
C PHE A 165 16.32 -3.48 6.84
N LYS A 166 16.26 -3.07 8.11
CA LYS A 166 16.88 -1.83 8.59
C LYS A 166 18.41 -1.87 8.57
N THR A 167 19.01 -3.02 8.83
CA THR A 167 20.45 -3.13 9.13
C THR A 167 21.27 -3.74 8.00
N HIS A 168 20.66 -4.45 7.06
CA HIS A 168 21.36 -5.18 6.01
C HIS A 168 20.84 -4.84 4.61
N THR A 169 21.73 -4.92 3.62
CA THR A 169 21.33 -5.05 2.21
C THR A 169 20.74 -6.43 1.95
N PHE A 170 20.15 -6.62 0.76
CA PHE A 170 19.61 -7.92 0.39
C PHE A 170 20.74 -8.95 0.32
N GLU A 171 21.86 -8.58 -0.29
CA GLU A 171 23.05 -9.42 -0.48
C GLU A 171 23.61 -9.87 0.87
N GLN A 172 23.81 -8.95 1.81
CA GLN A 172 24.25 -9.26 3.19
C GLN A 172 23.28 -10.21 3.91
N SER A 173 21.98 -10.09 3.65
CA SER A 173 20.95 -10.97 4.25
C SER A 173 21.00 -12.40 3.73
N ILE A 174 21.54 -12.60 2.52
CA ILE A 174 21.79 -13.94 1.96
C ILE A 174 23.05 -14.53 2.60
N GLU A 175 24.14 -13.77 2.65
CA GLU A 175 25.43 -14.19 3.22
C GLU A 175 25.31 -14.66 4.67
N LEU A 176 24.61 -13.90 5.51
CA LEU A 176 24.36 -14.25 6.92
C LEU A 176 23.66 -15.60 7.13
N ARG A 177 23.01 -16.13 6.10
CA ARG A 177 22.40 -17.46 6.13
C ARG A 177 23.24 -18.55 5.53
N MET A 178 24.15 -18.22 4.61
CA MET A 178 25.09 -19.21 4.08
C MET A 178 26.20 -19.53 5.08
N GLY A 179 26.49 -18.60 5.99
CA GLY A 179 27.41 -18.82 7.12
C GLY A 179 26.79 -19.46 8.37
N LYS A 180 25.55 -19.96 8.30
CA LYS A 180 24.86 -20.72 9.37
C LYS A 180 24.51 -22.11 8.88
#